data_AF-A0A6J8A837-F1
#
_entry.id   AF-A0A6J8A837-F1
#
_cell.length_a   1.000
_cell.length_b   1.000
_cell.length_c   1.000
_cell.angle_alpha   90.00
_cell.angle_beta   90.00
_cell.angle_gamma   90.00
#
_symmetry.space_group_name_H-M   'P 1'
#
loop_
_entity.id
_entity.type
_entity.pdbx_description
1 polymer ?
#
loop_
_entity_poly.entity_id
_entity_poly.type
_entity_poly.pdbx_seq_one_letter_code
_entity_poly.pdbx_strand_id
1 'polypeptide(L)'
;MGIHTHTVSSPLYQQSNRLAERFVQSVKKMLSKSKQDGKDPYIAMLKYRNTPLENLDSPARLLMNRRLRTTIPTIKNRLKPKCDKSSKPLPELQPNDTIRFQHNPKGKWDHGTAVRNNITPNSYVIETPEGQIFIRNRKYLLKTKENKVEQTSLEEAN
;
A
#
# COMPACT_ATOMS: atom_id res chain seq x y z
N MET A 1 -10.80 3.70 18.36
CA MET A 1 -11.15 2.26 18.40
C MET A 1 -11.13 1.73 16.98
N GLY A 2 -10.05 1.08 16.55
CA GLY A 2 -9.95 0.50 15.20
C GLY A 2 -10.69 -0.83 15.12
N ILE A 3 -11.71 -0.92 14.27
CA ILE A 3 -12.49 -2.13 14.07
C ILE A 3 -11.62 -3.09 13.23
N HIS A 4 -11.11 -4.16 13.85
CA HIS A 4 -10.40 -5.19 13.11
C HIS A 4 -11.43 -6.08 12.41
N THR A 5 -11.51 -5.99 11.09
CA THR A 5 -12.34 -6.88 10.28
C THR A 5 -11.62 -8.21 10.10
N HIS A 6 -12.15 -9.29 10.69
CA HIS A 6 -11.62 -10.62 10.48
C HIS A 6 -12.00 -11.12 9.08
N THR A 7 -11.00 -11.35 8.22
CA THR A 7 -11.22 -11.89 6.87
C THR A 7 -11.00 -13.41 6.90
N VAL A 8 -12.04 -14.19 6.60
CA VAL A 8 -11.97 -15.65 6.49
C VAL A 8 -11.99 -16.04 5.02
N SER A 9 -11.17 -17.01 4.63
CA SER A 9 -11.22 -17.62 3.30
C SER A 9 -12.46 -18.49 3.15
N SER A 10 -13.00 -18.60 1.93
CA SER A 10 -14.13 -19.48 1.63
C SER A 10 -13.86 -20.93 2.09
N PRO A 11 -14.86 -21.64 2.65
CA PRO A 11 -14.75 -23.05 3.00
C PRO A 11 -14.27 -23.89 1.80
N LEU A 12 -13.46 -24.92 2.05
CA LEU A 12 -12.89 -25.83 1.04
C LEU A 12 -11.97 -25.17 -0.02
N TYR A 13 -11.66 -23.87 0.10
CA TYR A 13 -10.80 -23.14 -0.83
C TYR A 13 -9.38 -22.94 -0.29
N GLN A 14 -8.67 -24.06 -0.09
CA GLN A 14 -7.27 -24.12 0.42
C GLN A 14 -6.29 -23.25 -0.41
N GLN A 15 -6.61 -23.02 -1.67
CA GLN A 15 -5.78 -22.26 -2.60
C GLN A 15 -5.48 -20.83 -2.15
N SER A 16 -6.44 -20.19 -1.46
CA SER A 16 -6.32 -18.83 -0.95
C SER A 16 -5.25 -18.68 0.14
N ASN A 17 -5.01 -19.72 0.94
CA ASN A 17 -4.05 -19.70 2.06
C ASN A 17 -2.71 -20.38 1.75
N ARG A 18 -2.50 -20.82 0.49
CA ARG A 18 -1.30 -21.58 0.07
C ARG A 18 0.02 -20.92 0.45
N LEU A 19 0.11 -19.60 0.37
CA LEU A 19 1.34 -18.88 0.72
C LEU A 19 1.69 -19.04 2.20
N ALA A 20 0.68 -18.87 3.08
CA ALA A 20 0.85 -19.04 4.52
C ALA A 20 1.16 -20.51 4.86
N GLU A 21 0.48 -21.46 4.24
CA GLU A 21 0.73 -22.89 4.46
C GLU A 21 2.15 -23.30 4.04
N ARG A 22 2.60 -22.87 2.86
CA ARG A 22 3.98 -23.09 2.39
C ARG A 22 5.00 -22.48 3.35
N PHE A 23 4.72 -21.29 3.87
CA PHE A 23 5.58 -20.66 4.86
C PHE A 23 5.67 -21.50 6.15
N VAL A 24 4.53 -21.96 6.67
CA VAL A 24 4.48 -22.85 7.84
C VAL A 24 5.28 -24.13 7.60
N GLN A 25 5.17 -24.72 6.40
CA GLN A 25 5.95 -25.89 6.03
C GLN A 25 7.46 -25.63 6.08
N SER A 26 7.91 -24.50 5.53
CA SER A 26 9.33 -24.09 5.56
C SER A 26 9.84 -23.88 6.99
N VAL A 27 9.04 -23.21 7.83
CA VAL A 27 9.39 -22.99 9.25
C VAL A 27 9.48 -24.31 10.00
N LYS A 28 8.52 -25.23 9.83
CA LYS A 28 8.56 -26.57 10.45
C LYS A 28 9.83 -27.34 10.05
N LYS A 29 10.17 -27.36 8.75
CA LYS A 29 11.41 -28.02 8.27
C LYS A 29 12.66 -27.42 8.91
N MET A 30 12.72 -26.09 9.03
CA MET A 30 13.84 -25.39 9.65
C MET A 30 13.98 -25.72 11.14
N LEU A 31 12.86 -25.79 11.87
CA LEU A 31 12.83 -26.21 13.28
C LEU A 31 13.30 -27.66 13.45
N SER A 32 12.80 -28.58 12.62
CA SER A 32 13.22 -29.99 12.65
C SER A 32 14.73 -30.15 12.40
N LYS A 33 15.29 -29.42 11.43
CA LYS A 33 16.75 -29.41 11.17
C LYS A 33 17.55 -28.83 12.34
N SER A 34 17.06 -27.75 12.96
CA SER A 34 17.74 -27.14 14.10
C SER A 34 17.78 -28.09 15.30
N LYS A 35 16.70 -28.85 15.52
CA LYS A 35 16.63 -29.91 16.54
C LYS A 35 17.62 -31.05 16.27
N GLN A 36 17.77 -31.47 15.01
CA GLN A 36 18.74 -32.49 14.61
C GLN A 36 20.20 -32.04 14.83
N ASP A 37 20.49 -30.77 14.51
CA ASP A 37 21.81 -30.15 14.70
C ASP A 37 22.14 -29.80 16.17
N GLY A 38 21.17 -29.87 17.08
CA GLY A 38 21.31 -29.40 18.46
C GLY A 38 21.51 -27.88 18.60
N LYS A 39 21.14 -27.10 17.58
CA LYS A 39 21.30 -25.63 17.56
C LYS A 39 20.02 -24.93 18.01
N ASP A 40 20.18 -23.72 18.54
CA ASP A 40 19.06 -22.86 18.89
C ASP A 40 18.19 -22.55 17.64
N PRO A 41 16.88 -22.91 17.65
CA PRO A 41 15.95 -22.62 16.58
C PRO A 41 15.83 -21.13 16.22
N TYR A 42 16.03 -20.21 17.17
CA TYR A 42 15.92 -18.77 16.91
C TYR A 42 17.02 -18.27 15.98
N ILE A 43 18.21 -18.87 16.01
CA ILE A 43 19.32 -18.54 15.10
C ILE A 43 18.96 -18.92 13.67
N ALA A 44 18.27 -20.05 13.46
CA ALA A 44 17.81 -20.45 12.14
C ALA A 44 16.77 -19.47 11.58
N MET A 45 15.79 -19.08 12.40
CA MET A 45 14.82 -18.04 12.02
C MET A 45 15.47 -16.69 11.74
N LEU A 46 16.46 -16.29 12.53
CA LEU A 46 17.21 -15.05 12.33
C LEU A 46 17.95 -15.06 10.99
N LYS A 47 18.55 -16.18 10.61
CA LYS A 47 19.20 -16.35 9.31
C LYS A 47 18.19 -16.23 8.18
N TYR A 48 17.07 -16.96 8.24
CA TYR A 48 16.00 -16.91 7.24
C TYR A 48 15.47 -15.48 7.01
N ARG A 49 15.30 -14.69 8.07
CA ARG A 49 14.84 -13.29 7.97
C ARG A 49 15.82 -12.38 7.22
N ASN A 50 17.11 -12.70 7.23
CA ASN A 50 18.18 -11.91 6.62
C ASN A 50 18.70 -12.45 5.28
N THR A 51 18.32 -13.67 4.89
CA THR A 51 18.66 -14.23 3.58
C THR A 51 17.74 -13.66 2.50
N PRO A 52 18.28 -13.10 1.41
CA PRO A 52 17.45 -12.74 0.25
C PRO A 52 16.82 -14.00 -0.34
N LEU A 53 15.63 -13.84 -0.93
CA LEU A 53 14.99 -14.86 -1.75
C LEU A 53 15.41 -14.62 -3.21
N GLU A 54 15.23 -15.60 -4.09
CA GLU A 54 15.81 -15.54 -5.45
C GLU A 54 15.51 -14.23 -6.21
N ASN A 55 14.24 -13.80 -6.21
CA ASN A 55 13.81 -12.58 -6.88
C ASN A 55 13.37 -11.47 -5.91
N LEU A 56 13.55 -11.66 -4.59
CA LEU A 56 13.05 -10.75 -3.58
C LEU A 56 14.11 -10.43 -2.52
N ASP A 57 14.05 -9.20 -2.02
CA ASP A 57 14.82 -8.80 -0.85
C ASP A 57 14.46 -9.68 0.37
N SER A 58 15.35 -9.69 1.37
CA SER A 58 15.14 -10.55 2.55
C SER A 58 13.85 -10.20 3.30
N PRO A 59 13.22 -11.16 4.00
CA PRO A 59 11.95 -10.92 4.70
C PRO A 59 11.98 -9.74 5.68
N ALA A 60 13.07 -9.57 6.44
CA ALA A 60 13.23 -8.44 7.34
C ALA A 60 13.31 -7.09 6.60
N ARG A 61 13.88 -7.08 5.41
CA ARG A 61 13.96 -5.88 4.59
C ARG A 61 12.63 -5.54 3.93
N LEU A 62 11.85 -6.54 3.52
CA LEU A 62 10.49 -6.32 3.02
C LEU A 62 9.56 -5.77 4.11
N LEU A 63 9.65 -6.31 5.34
CA LEU A 63 8.75 -5.94 6.43
C LEU A 63 9.18 -4.67 7.17
N MET A 64 10.47 -4.53 7.49
CA MET A 64 11.00 -3.47 8.36
C MET A 64 11.92 -2.50 7.62
N ASN A 65 12.13 -2.69 6.31
CA ASN A 65 13.02 -1.89 5.48
C ASN A 65 14.45 -1.75 6.03
N ARG A 66 14.90 -2.74 6.80
CA ARG A 66 16.22 -2.79 7.45
C ARG A 66 16.77 -4.21 7.49
N ARG A 67 18.08 -4.34 7.71
CA ARG A 67 18.75 -5.63 7.98
C ARG A 67 18.84 -5.85 9.49
N LEU A 68 18.67 -7.08 9.95
CA LEU A 68 18.81 -7.40 11.38
C LEU A 68 20.28 -7.72 11.70
N ARG A 69 20.67 -7.49 12.95
CA ARG A 69 22.00 -7.87 13.44
C ARG A 69 22.07 -9.39 13.52
N THR A 70 23.07 -9.97 12.86
CA THR A 70 23.38 -11.40 12.94
C THR A 70 24.67 -11.64 13.73
N THR A 71 25.08 -12.89 13.84
CA THR A 71 26.38 -13.28 14.41
C THR A 71 27.57 -12.81 13.57
N ILE A 72 27.35 -12.46 12.30
CA ILE A 72 28.40 -11.92 11.42
C ILE A 72 28.55 -10.42 11.71
N PRO A 73 29.77 -9.93 12.00
CA PRO A 73 30.00 -8.52 12.25
C PRO A 73 29.56 -7.70 11.04
N THR A 74 28.73 -6.70 11.27
CA THR A 74 28.16 -5.83 10.23
C THR A 74 28.24 -4.37 10.69
N ILE A 75 28.51 -3.47 9.75
CA ILE A 75 28.58 -2.02 10.01
C ILE A 75 27.21 -1.51 10.49
N LYS A 76 27.19 -0.75 11.59
CA LYS A 76 25.96 -0.22 12.22
C LYS A 76 25.05 0.55 11.24
N ASN A 77 25.63 1.27 10.27
CA ASN A 77 24.87 2.00 9.25
C ASN A 77 24.02 1.08 8.33
N ARG A 78 24.42 -0.18 8.11
CA ARG A 78 23.64 -1.13 7.29
C ARG A 78 22.41 -1.69 8.02
N LEU A 79 22.32 -1.48 9.33
CA LEU A 79 21.18 -1.90 10.16
C LEU A 79 20.07 -0.83 10.23
N LYS A 80 20.35 0.39 9.75
CA LYS A 80 19.37 1.48 9.73
C LYS A 80 18.33 1.24 8.62
N PRO A 81 17.05 1.56 8.86
CA PRO A 81 16.03 1.44 7.83
C PRO A 81 16.26 2.42 6.68
N LYS A 82 16.05 1.97 5.43
CA LYS A 82 16.21 2.81 4.24
C LYS A 82 14.88 3.50 3.90
N CYS A 83 14.55 4.60 4.58
CA CYS A 83 13.38 5.38 4.20
C CYS A 83 13.68 6.23 2.95
N ASP A 84 12.78 6.20 1.96
CA ASP A 84 12.83 7.10 0.82
C ASP A 84 12.45 8.52 1.29
N LYS A 85 13.47 9.33 1.57
CA LYS A 85 13.32 10.72 2.03
C LYS A 85 12.58 11.63 1.01
N SER A 86 12.37 11.15 -0.21
CA SER A 86 11.64 11.86 -1.26
C SER A 86 10.11 11.75 -1.11
N SER A 87 9.60 10.89 -0.23
CA SER A 87 8.16 10.75 -0.03
C SER A 87 7.61 11.93 0.76
N LYS A 88 6.74 12.73 0.14
CA LYS A 88 5.97 13.80 0.80
C LYS A 88 4.52 13.32 0.94
N PRO A 89 3.85 13.56 2.08
CA PRO A 89 2.42 13.28 2.17
C PRO A 89 1.68 14.07 1.10
N LEU A 90 0.71 13.43 0.44
CA LEU A 90 -0.13 14.12 -0.52
C LEU A 90 -1.01 15.15 0.22
N PRO A 91 -1.16 16.39 -0.29
CA PRO A 91 -2.02 17.40 0.32
C PRO A 91 -3.45 16.89 0.48
N GLU A 92 -4.10 17.17 1.60
CA GLU A 92 -5.52 16.85 1.78
C GLU A 92 -6.38 17.64 0.79
N LEU A 93 -7.44 17.00 0.28
CA LEU A 93 -8.41 17.65 -0.61
C LEU A 93 -9.62 18.08 0.23
N GLN A 94 -10.09 19.29 0.00
CA GLN A 94 -11.31 19.79 0.61
C GLN A 94 -12.52 19.42 -0.27
N PRO A 95 -13.71 19.23 0.32
CA PRO A 95 -14.94 19.18 -0.44
C PRO A 95 -15.06 20.42 -1.35
N ASN A 96 -15.49 20.21 -2.58
CA ASN A 96 -15.58 21.17 -3.69
C ASN A 96 -14.26 21.60 -4.36
N ASP A 97 -13.12 20.99 -4.04
CA ASP A 97 -11.89 21.20 -4.82
C ASP A 97 -12.04 20.63 -6.25
N THR A 98 -11.64 21.42 -7.25
CA THR A 98 -11.50 20.95 -8.64
C THR A 98 -10.28 20.05 -8.75
N ILE A 99 -10.50 18.83 -9.21
CA ILE A 99 -9.47 17.81 -9.29
C ILE A 99 -9.44 17.18 -10.68
N ARG A 100 -8.27 16.70 -11.07
CA ARG A 100 -8.16 15.71 -12.14
C ARG A 100 -8.05 14.32 -11.52
N PHE A 101 -8.76 13.37 -12.07
CA PHE A 101 -8.75 11.98 -11.62
C PHE A 101 -8.44 11.02 -12.76
N GLN A 102 -7.83 9.89 -12.42
CA GLN A 102 -7.52 8.84 -13.38
C GLN A 102 -8.42 7.62 -13.15
N HIS A 103 -9.22 7.25 -14.16
CA HIS A 103 -10.09 6.06 -14.06
C HIS A 103 -9.30 4.75 -14.17
N ASN A 104 -8.29 4.71 -15.04
CA ASN A 104 -7.39 3.57 -15.23
C ASN A 104 -5.95 4.01 -14.98
N PRO A 105 -5.07 3.18 -14.40
CA PRO A 105 -3.67 3.57 -14.11
C PRO A 105 -2.84 3.95 -15.36
N LYS A 106 -3.27 3.53 -16.56
CA LYS A 106 -2.70 3.94 -17.87
C LYS A 106 -3.67 4.82 -18.69
N GLY A 107 -4.76 5.27 -18.07
CA GLY A 107 -5.81 6.05 -18.72
C GLY A 107 -5.51 7.54 -18.74
N LYS A 108 -6.42 8.30 -19.37
CA LYS A 108 -6.38 9.77 -19.37
C LYS A 108 -6.78 10.31 -17.99
N TRP A 109 -6.39 11.56 -17.74
CA TRP A 109 -6.78 12.32 -16.56
C TRP A 109 -8.01 13.15 -16.91
N ASP A 110 -9.15 12.81 -16.31
CA ASP A 110 -10.42 13.48 -16.52
C ASP A 110 -10.67 14.47 -15.37
N HIS A 111 -11.51 15.49 -15.61
CA HIS A 111 -11.78 16.52 -14.62
C HIS A 111 -13.04 16.19 -13.81
N GLY A 112 -13.04 16.60 -12.54
CA GLY A 112 -14.17 16.40 -11.65
C GLY A 112 -14.05 17.23 -10.38
N THR A 113 -15.05 17.13 -9.53
CA THR A 113 -15.15 17.83 -8.25
C THR A 113 -15.07 16.84 -7.11
N ALA A 114 -14.29 17.14 -6.08
CA ALA A 114 -14.29 16.33 -4.86
C ALA A 114 -15.58 16.59 -4.07
N VAL A 115 -16.46 15.61 -3.93
CA VAL A 115 -17.75 15.81 -3.22
C VAL A 115 -17.60 15.58 -1.73
N ARG A 116 -16.92 14.50 -1.33
CA ARG A 116 -16.85 14.09 0.08
C ARG A 116 -15.64 13.20 0.37
N ASN A 117 -15.14 13.32 1.59
CA ASN A 117 -14.15 12.40 2.14
C ASN A 117 -14.85 11.15 2.70
N ASN A 118 -14.36 9.96 2.33
CA ASN A 118 -14.34 8.71 3.10
C ASN A 118 -15.25 7.51 2.73
N ILE A 119 -14.53 6.38 2.64
CA ILE A 119 -14.83 5.05 3.22
C ILE A 119 -13.59 4.56 4.01
N THR A 120 -12.37 4.92 3.55
CA THR A 120 -11.07 4.68 4.21
C THR A 120 -10.20 5.95 4.12
N PRO A 121 -9.15 6.12 4.96
CA PRO A 121 -8.37 7.37 5.03
C PRO A 121 -7.73 7.86 3.71
N ASN A 122 -7.60 6.98 2.71
CA ASN A 122 -7.02 7.33 1.41
C ASN A 122 -8.04 7.36 0.27
N SER A 123 -9.35 7.24 0.54
CA SER A 123 -10.40 7.14 -0.49
C SER A 123 -11.29 8.37 -0.51
N TYR A 124 -11.51 8.93 -1.70
CA TYR A 124 -12.31 10.12 -1.95
C TYR A 124 -13.43 9.83 -2.94
N VAL A 125 -14.58 10.46 -2.72
CA VAL A 125 -15.72 10.43 -3.64
C VAL A 125 -15.65 11.64 -4.55
N ILE A 126 -15.72 11.39 -5.86
CA ILE A 126 -15.56 12.41 -6.90
C ILE A 126 -16.80 12.40 -7.80
N GLU A 127 -17.17 13.57 -8.31
CA GLU A 127 -18.28 13.75 -9.23
C GLU A 127 -17.77 14.40 -10.52
N THR A 128 -18.09 13.81 -11.67
CA THR A 128 -17.82 14.40 -12.98
C THR A 128 -18.82 15.51 -13.29
N PRO A 129 -18.50 16.44 -14.21
CA PRO A 129 -19.47 17.41 -14.71
C PRO A 129 -20.73 16.78 -15.34
N GLU A 130 -20.62 15.53 -15.79
CA GLU A 130 -21.73 14.73 -16.33
C GLU A 130 -22.62 14.11 -15.23
N GLY A 131 -22.31 14.35 -13.95
CA GLY A 131 -23.06 13.83 -12.80
C GLY A 131 -22.74 12.38 -12.41
N GLN A 132 -21.64 11.81 -12.91
CA GLN A 132 -21.21 10.45 -12.53
C GLN A 132 -20.36 10.49 -11.27
N ILE A 133 -20.63 9.57 -10.34
CA ILE A 133 -19.93 9.47 -9.06
C ILE A 133 -18.92 8.32 -9.09
N PHE A 134 -17.66 8.59 -8.72
CA PHE A 134 -16.61 7.57 -8.58
C PHE A 134 -15.97 7.61 -7.20
N ILE A 135 -15.39 6.47 -6.80
CA ILE A 135 -14.55 6.37 -5.59
C ILE A 135 -13.11 6.11 -6.03
N ARG A 136 -12.18 6.98 -5.62
CA ARG A 136 -10.77 6.90 -6.03
C ARG A 136 -9.81 7.10 -4.87
N ASN A 137 -8.67 6.41 -4.95
CA ASN A 137 -7.58 6.59 -4.00
C ASN A 137 -6.91 7.96 -4.21
N ARG A 138 -6.45 8.62 -3.14
CA ARG A 138 -5.73 9.90 -3.15
C ARG A 138 -4.59 9.97 -4.17
N LYS A 139 -3.91 8.85 -4.45
CA LYS A 139 -2.82 8.77 -5.44
C LYS A 139 -3.27 9.09 -6.87
N TYR A 140 -4.52 8.80 -7.21
CA TYR A 140 -5.08 9.02 -8.56
C TYR A 140 -5.83 10.35 -8.69
N LEU A 141 -5.66 11.26 -7.72
CA LEU A 141 -6.31 12.57 -7.69
C LEU A 141 -5.24 13.67 -7.67
N LEU A 142 -5.39 14.66 -8.54
CA LEU A 142 -4.53 15.84 -8.59
C LEU A 142 -5.39 17.07 -8.33
N LYS A 143 -5.03 17.88 -7.32
CA LYS A 143 -5.66 19.17 -7.10
C LYS A 143 -5.21 20.12 -8.21
N THR A 144 -6.16 20.69 -8.92
CA THR A 144 -5.89 21.67 -9.98
C THR A 144 -6.47 23.02 -9.57
N LYS A 145 -5.78 24.11 -9.91
CA LYS A 145 -6.26 25.48 -9.67
C LYS A 145 -7.06 26.04 -10.87
N GLU A 146 -7.71 25.18 -11.63
CA GLU A 146 -8.58 25.63 -12.73
C GLU A 146 -9.86 26.19 -12.09
N ASN A 147 -10.08 27.50 -12.23
CA ASN A 147 -11.32 28.13 -11.81
C ASN A 147 -12.45 27.60 -12.69
N LYS A 148 -13.62 27.37 -12.07
CA LYS A 148 -14.89 27.11 -12.76
C LYS A 148 -14.98 28.10 -13.92
N VAL A 149 -15.03 27.63 -15.17
CA VAL A 149 -15.32 28.51 -16.30
C VAL A 149 -16.75 29.00 -16.05
N GLU A 150 -16.86 30.23 -15.58
CA GLU A 150 -18.12 30.95 -15.47
C GLU A 150 -18.68 31.07 -16.88
N GLN A 151 -19.73 30.31 -17.18
CA GLN A 151 -20.60 30.65 -18.30
C GLN A 151 -21.42 31.87 -17.88
N THR A 152 -20.85 33.06 -18.08
CA THR A 152 -21.55 34.35 -17.96
C THR A 152 -22.21 34.67 -19.31
N SER A 153 -23.55 34.68 -19.30
CA SER A 153 -24.48 35.51 -20.10
C SER A 153 -24.28 35.72 -21.62
N LEU A 154 -25.26 35.26 -22.41
CA LEU A 154 -25.92 36.08 -23.45
C LEU A 154 -27.42 36.00 -23.14
N GLU A 155 -27.94 36.95 -22.36
CA GLU A 155 -28.64 38.17 -22.82
C GLU A 155 -30.02 37.88 -23.43
N GLU A 156 -31.04 38.15 -22.61
CA GLU A 156 -32.36 38.60 -23.03
C GLU A 156 -32.21 39.81 -23.97
N ALA A 157 -32.71 39.73 -25.21
CA ALA A 157 -33.34 40.81 -25.99
C ALA A 157 -33.52 40.41 -27.46
N ASN A 158 -34.75 39.98 -27.81
CA ASN A 158 -35.58 40.47 -28.93
C ASN A 158 -36.69 39.47 -29.25
#